data_AF-A0A3D3PBW5-F1
#
_entry.id   AF-A0A3D3PBW5-F1
#
_cell.length_a   1.000
_cell.length_b   1.000
_cell.length_c   1.000
_cell.angle_alpha   90.00
_cell.angle_beta   90.00
_cell.angle_gamma   90.00
#
_symmetry.space_group_name_H-M   'P 1'
#
loop_
_entity.id
_entity.type
_entity.pdbx_description
1 polymer ?
#
loop_
_entity_poly.entity_id
_entity_poly.type
_entity_poly.pdbx_seq_one_letter_code
_entity_poly.pdbx_strand_id
1 'polypeptide(L)'
;MNRKFLQMSHFLLAIIVVLFVSTKVSAQQKKVLVFTKTGGFRHTGAIIAGKKAIQQLGAENNFAVDTTENAGKFTPENLKQYSAVIFFCTTGDVLNDTQQKAFEQYIRSGGGFVGTHSAADTEYDWPWY
;
A
#
# COMPACT_ATOMS: atom_id res chain seq x y z
N MET A 1 -0.54 -43.59 44.51
CA MET A 1 -0.58 -42.26 43.85
C MET A 1 -2.03 -41.88 43.62
N ASN A 2 -2.52 -40.77 44.17
CA ASN A 2 -3.96 -40.45 44.25
C ASN A 2 -4.54 -40.04 42.89
N ARG A 3 -5.57 -40.76 42.40
CA ARG A 3 -6.25 -40.48 41.12
C ARG A 3 -6.79 -39.04 41.01
N LYS A 4 -7.18 -38.42 42.13
CA LYS A 4 -7.61 -37.01 42.20
C LYS A 4 -6.47 -36.02 41.87
N PHE A 5 -5.24 -36.35 42.22
CA PHE A 5 -4.06 -35.51 41.94
C PHE A 5 -3.71 -35.53 40.44
N LEU A 6 -3.91 -36.67 39.79
CA LEU A 6 -3.69 -36.84 38.35
C LEU A 6 -4.76 -36.09 37.52
N GLN A 7 -6.03 -36.12 37.92
CA GLN A 7 -7.09 -35.37 37.21
C GLN A 7 -6.94 -33.85 37.34
N MET A 8 -6.44 -33.36 38.48
CA MET A 8 -6.22 -31.93 38.71
C MET A 8 -5.04 -31.37 37.91
N SER A 9 -4.01 -32.18 37.64
CA SER A 9 -2.87 -31.77 36.80
C SER A 9 -3.22 -31.66 35.32
N HIS A 10 -4.14 -32.49 34.81
CA HIS A 10 -4.60 -32.44 33.43
C HIS A 10 -5.54 -31.25 33.17
N PHE A 11 -6.34 -30.86 34.16
CA PHE A 11 -7.19 -29.66 34.09
C PHE A 11 -6.37 -28.35 34.12
N LEU A 12 -5.31 -28.28 34.93
CA LEU A 12 -4.41 -27.13 34.94
C LEU A 12 -3.60 -27.00 33.63
N LEU A 13 -3.18 -28.11 33.03
CA LEU A 13 -2.45 -28.11 31.76
C LEU A 13 -3.33 -27.62 30.60
N ALA A 14 -4.61 -27.99 30.59
CA ALA A 14 -5.57 -27.56 29.57
C ALA A 14 -5.86 -26.05 29.62
N ILE A 15 -5.90 -25.43 30.81
CA ILE A 15 -6.14 -23.99 30.97
C ILE A 15 -4.92 -23.16 30.51
N ILE A 16 -3.70 -23.65 30.74
CA ILE A 16 -2.47 -22.97 30.30
C ILE A 16 -2.32 -23.01 28.76
N VAL A 17 -2.76 -24.09 28.11
CA VAL A 17 -2.72 -24.19 26.63
C VAL A 17 -3.71 -23.22 25.96
N VAL A 18 -4.86 -22.94 26.57
CA VAL A 18 -5.86 -21.99 26.02
C VAL A 18 -5.42 -20.53 26.18
N LEU A 19 -4.63 -20.19 27.20
CA LEU A 19 -4.16 -18.81 27.45
C LEU A 19 -3.01 -18.37 26.52
N PHE A 20 -2.37 -19.28 25.79
CA PHE A 20 -1.23 -18.97 24.90
C PHE A 20 -1.60 -18.65 23.44
N VAL A 21 -2.88 -18.76 23.04
CA VAL A 21 -3.32 -18.49 21.66
C VAL A 21 -4.00 -17.12 21.52
N SER A 22 -3.46 -16.10 22.20
CA SER A 22 -3.69 -14.70 21.82
C SER A 22 -2.58 -14.22 20.90
N THR A 23 -2.35 -14.93 19.80
CA THR A 23 -1.60 -14.34 18.69
C THR A 23 -2.45 -13.23 18.12
N LYS A 24 -2.11 -11.98 18.44
CA LYS A 24 -2.60 -10.85 17.65
C LYS A 24 -2.05 -11.04 16.24
N VAL A 25 -2.84 -11.66 15.37
CA VAL A 25 -2.66 -11.54 13.93
C VAL A 25 -2.94 -10.08 13.63
N SER A 26 -1.92 -9.25 13.76
CA SER A 26 -1.96 -7.89 13.27
C SER A 26 -1.97 -8.00 11.76
N ALA A 27 -3.15 -7.81 11.14
CA ALA A 27 -3.21 -7.64 9.70
C ALA A 27 -2.25 -6.50 9.35
N GLN A 28 -1.29 -6.75 8.47
CA GLN A 28 -0.33 -5.73 8.05
C GLN A 28 -1.12 -4.50 7.58
N GLN A 29 -0.88 -3.35 8.21
CA GLN A 29 -1.57 -2.11 7.91
C GLN A 29 -1.45 -1.86 6.41
N LYS A 30 -2.60 -1.68 5.73
CA LYS A 30 -2.64 -1.39 4.30
C LYS A 30 -1.86 -0.10 4.06
N LYS A 31 -1.17 -0.03 2.92
CA LYS A 31 -0.31 1.11 2.58
C LYS A 31 -0.54 1.51 1.14
N VAL A 32 -0.58 2.81 0.85
CA VAL A 32 -0.70 3.34 -0.51
C VAL A 32 0.45 4.29 -0.83
N LEU A 33 0.80 4.38 -2.12
CA LEU A 33 1.81 5.31 -2.63
C LEU A 33 1.12 6.39 -3.47
N VAL A 34 1.18 7.64 -3.04
CA VAL A 34 0.71 8.80 -3.82
C VAL A 34 1.88 9.36 -4.63
N PHE A 35 1.79 9.24 -5.95
CA PHE A 35 2.76 9.72 -6.90
C PHE A 35 2.27 11.00 -7.59
N THR A 36 3.07 12.07 -7.54
CA THR A 36 2.69 13.41 -8.05
C THR A 36 3.75 14.04 -8.95
N LYS A 37 4.61 13.23 -9.58
CA LYS A 37 5.57 13.72 -10.57
C LYS A 37 4.82 14.21 -11.82
N THR A 38 5.33 15.27 -12.44
CA THR A 38 4.77 15.85 -13.67
C THR A 38 5.91 16.10 -14.66
N GLY A 39 5.78 15.62 -15.89
CA GLY A 39 6.56 16.04 -17.06
C GLY A 39 5.88 17.16 -17.87
N GLY A 40 4.61 17.47 -17.57
CA GLY A 40 3.83 18.57 -18.19
C GLY A 40 3.30 19.59 -17.19
N PHE A 41 2.11 20.17 -17.46
CA PHE A 41 1.49 21.18 -16.59
C PHE A 41 1.31 20.66 -15.16
N ARG A 42 1.62 21.53 -14.19
CA ARG A 42 1.65 21.17 -12.77
C ARG A 42 0.47 21.76 -12.01
N HIS A 43 -0.40 20.88 -11.53
CA HIS A 43 -1.57 21.21 -10.71
C HIS A 43 -1.21 21.47 -9.24
N THR A 44 -0.29 22.40 -8.97
CA THR A 44 0.34 22.61 -7.65
C THR A 44 -0.67 22.73 -6.49
N GLY A 45 -1.71 23.56 -6.65
CA GLY A 45 -2.74 23.73 -5.62
C GLY A 45 -3.49 22.43 -5.31
N ALA A 46 -3.89 21.70 -6.35
CA ALA A 46 -4.58 20.41 -6.20
C ALA A 46 -3.66 19.34 -5.61
N ILE A 47 -2.38 19.28 -6.01
CA ILE A 47 -1.39 18.33 -5.47
C ILE A 47 -1.18 18.57 -3.97
N ILE A 48 -1.04 19.83 -3.54
CA ILE A 48 -0.87 20.16 -2.11
C ILE A 48 -2.11 19.76 -1.30
N ALA A 49 -3.30 20.10 -1.78
CA ALA A 49 -4.55 19.79 -1.11
C ALA A 49 -4.84 18.28 -1.10
N GLY A 50 -4.66 17.62 -2.24
CA GLY A 50 -4.92 16.19 -2.43
C GLY A 50 -4.02 15.30 -1.58
N LYS A 51 -2.72 15.59 -1.48
CA LYS A 51 -1.83 14.85 -0.57
C LYS A 51 -2.31 14.91 0.88
N LYS A 52 -2.67 16.11 1.36
CA LYS A 52 -3.22 16.29 2.71
C LYS A 52 -4.52 15.52 2.91
N ALA A 53 -5.44 15.60 1.95
CA ALA A 53 -6.71 14.90 2.01
C ALA A 53 -6.54 13.37 2.04
N ILE A 54 -5.67 12.81 1.19
CA ILE A 54 -5.41 11.36 1.18
C ILE A 54 -4.73 10.91 2.47
N GLN A 55 -3.78 11.69 3.00
CA GLN A 55 -3.16 11.40 4.29
C GLN A 55 -4.19 11.39 5.44
N GLN A 56 -5.12 12.36 5.45
CA GLN A 56 -6.22 12.39 6.41
C GLN A 56 -7.12 11.17 6.28
N LEU A 57 -7.51 10.79 5.06
CA LEU A 57 -8.29 9.57 4.80
C LEU A 57 -7.57 8.32 5.30
N GLY A 58 -6.24 8.25 5.11
CA GLY A 58 -5.41 7.17 5.63
C GLY A 58 -5.46 7.05 7.16
N ALA A 59 -5.34 8.18 7.85
CA ALA A 59 -5.45 8.22 9.31
C ALA A 59 -6.85 7.80 9.80
N GLU A 60 -7.91 8.27 9.14
CA GLU A 60 -9.30 7.98 9.49
C GLU A 60 -9.70 6.52 9.22
N ASN A 61 -9.09 5.87 8.21
CA ASN A 61 -9.45 4.54 7.73
C ASN A 61 -8.35 3.48 7.96
N ASN A 62 -7.39 3.77 8.82
CA ASN A 62 -6.33 2.84 9.25
C ASN A 62 -5.47 2.28 8.09
N PHE A 63 -5.03 3.13 7.17
CA PHE A 63 -4.03 2.80 6.16
C PHE A 63 -2.91 3.85 6.10
N ALA A 64 -1.69 3.40 5.87
CA ALA A 64 -0.52 4.27 5.75
C ALA A 64 -0.44 4.89 4.35
N VAL A 65 0.06 6.13 4.27
CA VAL A 65 0.17 6.89 3.03
C VAL A 65 1.59 7.39 2.88
N ASP A 66 2.29 6.90 1.85
CA ASP A 66 3.53 7.51 1.39
C ASP A 66 3.22 8.47 0.24
N THR A 67 3.98 9.56 0.13
CA THR A 67 3.89 10.47 -1.03
C THR A 67 5.27 10.63 -1.66
N THR A 68 5.34 10.70 -2.98
CA THR A 68 6.61 10.91 -3.69
C THR A 68 6.43 11.57 -5.06
N GLU A 69 7.48 12.24 -5.51
CA GLU A 69 7.67 12.67 -6.90
C GLU A 69 8.84 11.94 -7.55
N ASN A 70 9.49 11.02 -6.82
CA ASN A 70 10.65 10.29 -7.28
C ASN A 70 10.22 9.00 -8.01
N ALA A 71 10.32 9.00 -9.33
CA ALA A 71 10.04 7.83 -10.17
C ALA A 71 10.97 6.63 -9.86
N GLY A 72 12.14 6.86 -9.23
CA GLY A 72 13.02 5.79 -8.74
C GLY A 72 12.40 4.90 -7.65
N LYS A 73 11.20 5.23 -7.16
CA LYS A 73 10.40 4.37 -6.27
C LYS A 73 9.60 3.29 -7.02
N PHE A 74 9.54 3.33 -8.35
CA PHE A 74 8.89 2.31 -9.17
C PHE A 74 9.85 1.14 -9.44
N THR A 75 10.17 0.41 -8.36
CA THR A 75 10.89 -0.87 -8.42
C THR A 75 9.98 -2.00 -7.92
N PRO A 76 10.13 -3.24 -8.42
CA PRO A 76 9.31 -4.36 -7.95
C PRO A 76 9.37 -4.55 -6.44
N GLU A 77 10.55 -4.40 -5.84
CA GLU A 77 10.77 -4.55 -4.39
C GLU A 77 10.02 -3.49 -3.60
N ASN A 78 10.06 -2.24 -4.06
CA ASN A 78 9.38 -1.15 -3.38
C ASN A 78 7.86 -1.24 -3.58
N LEU A 79 7.38 -1.59 -4.78
CA LEU A 79 5.95 -1.62 -5.11
C LEU A 79 5.18 -2.71 -4.34
N LYS A 80 5.81 -3.84 -4.02
CA LYS A 80 5.19 -4.97 -3.27
C LYS A 80 4.60 -4.59 -1.91
N GLN A 81 5.06 -3.51 -1.29
CA GLN A 81 4.55 -3.07 0.00
C GLN A 81 3.20 -2.32 -0.10
N TYR A 82 2.82 -1.87 -1.29
CA TYR A 82 1.66 -0.99 -1.49
C TYR A 82 0.46 -1.77 -2.02
N SER A 83 -0.66 -1.62 -1.34
CA SER A 83 -1.96 -2.15 -1.78
C SER A 83 -2.52 -1.39 -2.99
N ALA A 84 -2.18 -0.10 -3.13
CA ALA A 84 -2.48 0.68 -4.32
C ALA A 84 -1.42 1.75 -4.58
N VAL A 85 -1.22 2.08 -5.85
CA VAL A 85 -0.49 3.27 -6.30
C VAL A 85 -1.49 4.28 -6.85
N ILE A 86 -1.39 5.52 -6.39
CA ILE A 86 -2.27 6.63 -6.74
C ILE A 86 -1.46 7.61 -7.60
N PHE A 87 -1.79 7.73 -8.87
CA PHE A 87 -1.29 8.80 -9.72
C PHE A 87 -2.21 10.01 -9.53
N PHE A 88 -1.74 11.00 -8.77
CA PHE A 88 -2.55 12.14 -8.38
C PHE A 88 -2.09 13.40 -9.12
N CYS A 89 -2.88 13.80 -10.13
CA CYS A 89 -2.56 14.92 -11.01
C CYS A 89 -1.13 14.86 -11.58
N THR A 90 -0.66 13.66 -11.94
CA THR A 90 0.51 13.50 -12.82
C THR A 90 0.19 14.07 -14.20
N THR A 91 1.19 14.35 -15.02
CA THR A 91 0.98 14.86 -16.39
C THR A 91 2.24 14.57 -17.21
N GLY A 92 2.11 14.20 -18.48
CA GLY A 92 3.23 13.94 -19.39
C GLY A 92 3.97 12.62 -19.12
N ASP A 93 5.18 12.50 -19.63
CA ASP A 93 6.05 11.33 -19.42
C ASP A 93 6.76 11.42 -18.06
N VAL A 94 6.50 10.45 -17.17
CA VAL A 94 6.94 10.47 -15.77
C VAL A 94 7.73 9.23 -15.36
N LEU A 95 7.59 8.11 -16.08
CA LEU A 95 8.28 6.85 -15.87
C LEU A 95 9.11 6.47 -17.11
N ASN A 96 10.35 6.02 -16.90
CA ASN A 96 11.12 5.40 -17.98
C ASN A 96 10.69 3.94 -18.22
N ASP A 97 11.16 3.32 -19.30
CA ASP A 97 10.83 1.94 -19.69
C ASP A 97 10.96 0.89 -18.56
N THR A 98 12.00 1.02 -17.73
CA THR A 98 12.22 0.10 -16.60
C THR A 98 11.15 0.27 -15.53
N GLN A 99 10.78 1.52 -15.24
CA GLN A 99 9.75 1.86 -14.26
C GLN A 99 8.35 1.52 -14.77
N GLN A 100 8.09 1.75 -16.06
CA GLN A 100 6.87 1.33 -16.76
C GLN A 100 6.67 -0.20 -16.65
N LYS A 101 7.69 -0.99 -16.99
CA LYS A 101 7.65 -2.46 -16.84
C LYS A 101 7.40 -2.91 -15.40
N ALA A 102 8.06 -2.26 -14.43
CA ALA A 102 7.84 -2.57 -13.01
C ALA A 102 6.40 -2.25 -12.59
N PHE A 103 5.83 -1.16 -13.09
CA PHE A 103 4.46 -0.76 -12.80
C PHE A 103 3.42 -1.67 -13.47
N GLU A 104 3.64 -2.05 -14.74
CA GLU A 104 2.83 -3.03 -15.43
C GLU A 104 2.82 -4.38 -14.69
N GLN A 105 4.00 -4.87 -14.27
CA GLN A 105 4.08 -6.10 -13.50
C GLN A 105 3.35 -5.99 -12.15
N TYR A 106 3.44 -4.84 -11.47
CA TYR A 106 2.71 -4.58 -10.25
C TYR A 106 1.19 -4.73 -10.45
N ILE A 107 0.64 -4.12 -11.50
CA ILE A 107 -0.80 -4.22 -11.82
C ILE A 107 -1.17 -5.65 -12.23
N ARG A 108 -0.38 -6.31 -13.09
CA ARG A 108 -0.61 -7.71 -13.49
C ARG A 108 -0.57 -8.69 -12.32
N SER A 109 0.15 -8.35 -11.26
CA SER A 109 0.23 -9.13 -10.02
C SER A 109 -0.90 -8.83 -9.03
N GLY A 110 -1.90 -8.03 -9.42
CA GLY A 110 -3.05 -7.68 -8.58
C GLY A 110 -2.87 -6.41 -7.74
N GLY A 111 -1.86 -5.58 -8.04
CA GLY A 111 -1.69 -4.27 -7.42
C GLY A 111 -2.83 -3.31 -7.79
N GLY A 112 -3.29 -2.51 -6.83
CA GLY A 112 -4.34 -1.51 -7.07
C GLY A 112 -3.82 -0.26 -7.77
N PHE A 113 -4.64 0.34 -8.62
CA PHE A 113 -4.35 1.62 -9.27
C PHE A 113 -5.49 2.62 -9.05
N VAL A 114 -5.13 3.87 -8.81
CA VAL A 114 -6.06 5.01 -8.81
C VAL A 114 -5.42 6.13 -9.62
N GLY A 115 -6.05 6.51 -10.74
CA GLY A 115 -5.71 7.72 -11.49
C GLY A 115 -6.67 8.85 -11.15
N THR A 116 -6.16 10.04 -10.84
CA THR A 116 -6.97 11.22 -10.56
C THR A 116 -6.69 12.35 -11.55
N HIS A 117 -7.73 12.84 -12.22
CA HIS A 117 -7.70 14.00 -13.11
C HIS A 117 -6.65 13.86 -14.24
N SER A 118 -5.63 14.71 -14.28
CA SER A 118 -4.59 14.71 -15.31
C SER A 118 -3.70 13.46 -15.30
N ALA A 119 -3.93 12.52 -14.38
CA ALA A 119 -3.40 11.17 -14.53
C ALA A 119 -3.76 10.55 -15.89
N ALA A 120 -4.92 10.85 -16.47
CA ALA A 120 -5.25 10.43 -17.84
C ALA A 120 -4.38 11.12 -18.92
N ASP A 121 -3.76 12.27 -18.60
CA ASP A 121 -2.85 13.04 -19.45
C ASP A 121 -1.38 12.63 -19.24
N THR A 122 -1.13 11.38 -18.84
CA THR A 122 0.19 10.84 -18.46
C THR A 122 0.58 9.70 -19.40
N GLU A 123 1.88 9.53 -19.68
CA GLU A 123 2.44 8.40 -20.45
C GLU A 123 1.86 8.17 -21.87
N TYR A 124 1.60 9.23 -22.64
CA TYR A 124 0.98 9.16 -23.98
C TYR A 124 1.64 8.17 -24.97
N ASP A 125 2.96 8.01 -24.88
CA ASP A 125 3.75 7.16 -25.79
C ASP A 125 3.88 5.72 -25.28
N TRP A 126 3.23 5.37 -24.17
CA TRP A 126 3.21 4.03 -23.60
C TRP A 126 1.82 3.39 -23.77
N PRO A 127 1.58 2.59 -24.83
CA PRO A 127 0.23 2.11 -25.19
C PRO A 127 -0.47 1.22 -24.18
N TRP A 128 0.24 0.76 -23.14
CA TRP A 128 -0.34 -0.04 -22.08
C TRP A 128 -1.06 0.82 -21.02
N TYR A 129 -0.61 2.07 -20.83
CA TYR A 129 -1.21 3.03 -19.92
C TYR A 129 -2.56 3.52 -20.44
#